data_AF-A0A9N9ENE9-F1
#
_entry.id   AF-A0A9N9ENE9-F1
#
_cell.length_a   1.000
_cell.length_b   1.000
_cell.length_c   1.000
_cell.angle_alpha   90.00
_cell.angle_beta   90.00
_cell.angle_gamma   90.00
#
_symmetry.space_group_name_H-M   'P 1'
#
loop_
_entity.id
_entity.type
_entity.pdbx_description
1 polymer ?
#
loop_
_entity_poly.entity_id
_entity_poly.type
_entity_poly.pdbx_seq_one_letter_code
_entity_poly.pdbx_strand_id
1 'polypeptide(L)'
;RYRKISDEKQIEFYNKALEVVKKFVHLYFKLNAQEPVPNYQSYFEAGSPLQNSVMDGSWDDENMDNLEVEICSFPLISFKGKDNTKKILSKAIVLPRERE
;
A
#
# COMPACT_ATOMS: atom_id res chain seq x y z
N ARG A 1 -22.50 5.92 -28.94
CA ARG A 1 -22.79 4.49 -28.66
C ARG A 1 -21.97 4.09 -27.45
N TYR A 2 -22.58 3.75 -26.31
CA TYR A 2 -21.86 3.43 -25.07
C TYR A 2 -21.75 1.92 -24.90
N ARG A 3 -20.71 1.45 -24.21
CA ARG A 3 -20.55 0.04 -23.86
C ARG A 3 -21.57 -0.29 -22.76
N LYS A 4 -22.52 -1.19 -23.03
CA LYS A 4 -23.37 -1.75 -21.97
C LYS A 4 -22.57 -2.80 -21.22
N ILE A 5 -22.51 -2.65 -19.90
CA ILE A 5 -21.96 -3.66 -18.99
C ILE A 5 -23.05 -4.72 -18.78
N SER A 6 -22.69 -6.00 -18.78
CA SER A 6 -23.63 -7.08 -18.48
C SER A 6 -23.93 -7.12 -16.98
N ASP A 7 -25.10 -7.64 -16.61
CA ASP A 7 -25.52 -7.77 -15.21
C ASP A 7 -24.48 -8.54 -14.37
N GLU A 8 -23.87 -9.58 -14.93
CA GLU A 8 -22.77 -10.34 -14.30
C GLU A 8 -21.56 -9.46 -13.96
N LYS A 9 -21.11 -8.63 -14.91
CA LYS A 9 -19.98 -7.71 -14.70
C LYS A 9 -20.33 -6.61 -13.70
N GLN A 10 -21.59 -6.22 -13.64
CA GLN A 10 -22.07 -5.25 -12.66
C GLN A 10 -22.04 -5.83 -11.23
N ILE A 11 -22.43 -7.10 -11.07
CA ILE A 11 -22.34 -7.82 -9.79
C ILE A 11 -20.87 -7.99 -9.38
N GLU A 12 -19.99 -8.40 -10.30
CA GLU A 12 -18.56 -8.53 -10.03
C GLU A 12 -17.95 -7.20 -9.57
N PHE A 13 -18.27 -6.11 -10.27
CA PHE A 13 -17.85 -4.76 -9.90
C PHE A 13 -18.35 -4.38 -8.49
N TYR A 14 -19.62 -4.63 -8.19
CA TYR A 14 -20.20 -4.34 -6.89
C TYR A 14 -19.50 -5.11 -5.76
N ASN A 15 -19.19 -6.39 -5.98
CA ASN A 15 -18.48 -7.21 -5.01
C ASN A 15 -17.06 -6.69 -4.75
N LYS A 16 -16.32 -6.30 -5.80
CA LYS A 16 -15.00 -5.67 -5.66
C LYS A 16 -15.08 -4.34 -4.91
N ALA A 17 -16.07 -3.50 -5.23
CA ALA A 17 -16.29 -2.24 -4.53
C ALA A 17 -16.59 -2.47 -3.04
N LEU A 18 -17.43 -3.45 -2.72
CA LEU A 18 -17.75 -3.83 -1.34
C LEU A 18 -16.49 -4.29 -0.58
N GLU A 19 -15.61 -5.05 -1.23
CA GLU A 19 -14.34 -5.47 -0.64
C GLU A 19 -13.43 -4.28 -0.33
N VAL A 20 -13.32 -3.33 -1.24
CA VAL A 20 -12.54 -2.09 -1.05
C VAL A 20 -13.08 -1.28 0.13
N VAL A 21 -14.41 -1.08 0.19
CA VAL A 21 -15.05 -0.37 1.30
C VAL A 21 -14.78 -1.07 2.63
N LYS A 22 -14.93 -2.39 2.69
CA LYS A 22 -14.62 -3.18 3.90
C LYS A 22 -13.15 -3.00 4.31
N LYS A 23 -12.21 -3.07 3.38
CA LYS A 23 -10.77 -2.87 3.67
C LYS A 23 -10.51 -1.47 4.22
N PHE A 24 -11.11 -0.44 3.64
CA PHE A 24 -10.98 0.94 4.11
C PHE A 24 -11.55 1.14 5.52
N VAL A 25 -12.73 0.59 5.81
CA VAL A 25 -13.34 0.67 7.15
C VAL A 25 -12.45 -0.01 8.20
N HIS A 26 -11.93 -1.21 7.93
CA HIS A 26 -10.99 -1.87 8.84
C HIS A 26 -9.72 -1.05 9.05
N LEU A 27 -9.18 -0.43 7.99
CA LEU A 27 -8.02 0.43 8.10
C LEU A 27 -8.32 1.65 8.98
N TYR A 28 -9.45 2.34 8.77
CA TYR A 28 -9.86 3.49 9.56
C TYR A 28 -9.88 3.17 11.05
N PHE A 29 -10.46 2.03 11.44
CA PHE A 29 -10.45 1.59 12.82
C PHE A 29 -9.04 1.29 13.33
N LYS A 30 -8.19 0.62 12.55
CA LYS A 30 -6.78 0.36 12.93
C LYS A 30 -5.99 1.64 13.17
N LEU A 31 -6.30 2.71 12.43
CA LEU A 31 -5.61 4.00 12.56
C LEU A 31 -6.08 4.83 13.76
N ASN A 32 -7.33 4.67 14.20
CA ASN A 32 -7.97 5.60 15.14
C ASN A 32 -8.50 4.98 16.44
N ALA A 33 -8.70 3.66 16.52
CA ALA A 33 -9.48 3.07 17.61
C ALA A 33 -8.66 2.69 18.86
N GLN A 34 -7.35 2.44 18.75
CA GLN A 34 -6.53 1.96 19.87
C GLN A 34 -5.09 2.51 19.83
N GLU A 35 -4.52 2.79 21.00
CA GLU A 35 -3.09 3.08 21.12
C GLU A 35 -2.23 1.82 20.90
N PRO A 36 -1.01 1.96 20.35
CA PRO A 36 -0.40 3.22 19.91
C PRO A 36 -0.92 3.68 18.55
N VAL A 37 -1.15 4.99 18.42
CA VAL A 37 -1.58 5.60 17.15
C VAL A 37 -0.46 5.42 16.11
N PRO A 38 -0.72 4.75 14.97
CA PRO A 38 0.28 4.54 13.95
C PRO A 38 0.57 5.80 13.14
N ASN A 39 1.81 5.94 12.68
CA ASN A 39 2.21 6.88 11.65
C ASN A 39 1.83 6.30 10.27
N TYR A 40 0.99 7.04 9.54
CA TYR A 40 0.54 6.74 8.17
C TYR A 40 0.91 7.86 7.18
N GLN A 41 1.82 8.75 7.56
CA GLN A 41 2.31 9.86 6.71
C GLN A 41 3.70 9.57 6.11
N SER A 42 4.21 8.35 6.31
CA SER A 42 5.53 7.95 5.84
C SER A 42 5.47 7.50 4.38
N TYR A 43 5.67 8.42 3.44
CA TYR A 43 5.83 8.14 2.02
C TYR A 43 7.31 8.04 1.65
N PHE A 44 7.60 7.30 0.58
CA PHE A 44 8.94 7.22 0.02
C PHE A 44 9.05 8.13 -1.19
N GLU A 45 10.14 8.88 -1.26
CA GLU A 45 10.42 9.81 -2.35
C GLU A 45 10.81 9.06 -3.63
N ALA A 46 10.51 9.67 -4.78
CA ALA A 46 11.04 9.19 -6.05
C ALA A 46 12.57 9.16 -6.03
N GLY A 47 13.18 8.14 -6.62
CA GLY A 47 14.63 7.88 -6.55
C GLY A 47 15.09 7.12 -5.31
N SER A 48 14.20 6.84 -4.35
CA SER A 48 14.56 6.01 -3.19
C SER A 48 14.85 4.56 -3.62
N PRO A 49 15.89 3.89 -3.10
CA PRO A 49 16.10 2.46 -3.30
C PRO A 49 14.92 1.64 -2.77
N LEU A 50 14.58 0.56 -3.46
CA LEU A 50 13.54 -0.37 -2.99
C LEU A 50 13.98 -1.10 -1.72
N GLN A 51 13.02 -1.37 -0.84
CA GLN A 51 13.25 -2.06 0.44
C GLN A 51 12.10 -3.05 0.72
N ASN A 52 12.30 -4.33 0.41
CA ASN A 52 11.27 -5.37 0.61
C ASN A 52 10.74 -5.49 2.05
N SER A 53 11.52 -5.05 3.04
CA SER A 53 11.11 -5.05 4.44
C SER A 53 9.96 -4.07 4.73
N VAL A 54 9.82 -2.99 3.94
CA VAL A 54 8.90 -1.87 4.20
C VAL A 54 8.06 -1.46 2.98
N MET A 55 8.35 -2.00 1.80
CA MET A 55 7.65 -1.73 0.54
C MET A 55 7.07 -3.02 -0.06
N ASP A 56 5.96 -2.90 -0.75
CA ASP A 56 5.35 -3.90 -1.63
C ASP A 56 5.04 -3.28 -3.01
N GLY A 57 5.08 -4.10 -4.05
CA GLY A 57 4.73 -3.74 -5.43
C GLY A 57 5.13 -4.86 -6.38
N SER A 58 5.36 -4.52 -7.65
CA SER A 58 5.65 -5.51 -8.71
C SER A 58 7.09 -5.39 -9.17
N TRP A 59 7.98 -6.19 -8.59
CA TRP A 59 9.36 -6.37 -9.05
C TRP A 59 9.85 -7.78 -8.70
N ASP A 60 10.89 -8.22 -9.40
CA ASP A 60 11.61 -9.44 -9.05
C ASP A 60 12.77 -9.09 -8.11
N ASP A 61 12.91 -9.85 -7.02
CA ASP A 61 13.93 -9.61 -5.99
C ASP A 61 15.36 -9.64 -6.55
N GLU A 62 15.61 -10.43 -7.60
CA GLU A 62 16.92 -10.56 -8.25
C GLU A 62 17.38 -9.26 -8.94
N ASN A 63 16.45 -8.41 -9.38
CA ASN A 63 16.73 -7.17 -10.10
C ASN A 63 16.48 -5.90 -9.27
N MET A 64 16.17 -6.06 -7.98
CA MET A 64 15.76 -4.96 -7.10
C MET A 64 16.81 -3.84 -7.01
N ASP A 65 18.10 -4.18 -7.08
CA ASP A 65 19.20 -3.22 -6.99
C ASP A 65 19.26 -2.25 -8.17
N ASN A 66 18.68 -2.62 -9.32
CA ASN A 66 18.59 -1.77 -10.52
C ASN A 66 17.33 -0.90 -10.52
N LEU A 67 16.48 -1.04 -9.50
CA LEU A 67 15.21 -0.34 -9.41
C LEU A 67 15.23 0.72 -8.31
N GLU A 68 14.38 1.72 -8.50
CA GLU A 68 14.08 2.76 -7.53
C GLU A 68 12.59 3.08 -7.52
N VAL A 69 12.14 3.75 -6.47
CA VAL A 69 10.77 4.24 -6.37
C VAL A 69 10.53 5.28 -7.45
N GLU A 70 9.52 5.06 -8.29
CA GLU A 70 8.95 6.11 -9.14
C GLU A 70 7.80 6.81 -8.41
N ILE A 71 6.87 6.03 -7.85
CA ILE A 71 5.68 6.52 -7.16
C ILE A 71 5.45 5.72 -5.87
N CYS A 72 5.27 6.42 -4.74
CA CYS A 72 4.73 5.84 -3.51
C CYS A 72 3.22 6.09 -3.42
N SER A 73 2.43 5.16 -3.95
CA SER A 73 0.97 5.29 -4.07
C SER A 73 0.21 5.11 -2.76
N PHE A 74 0.82 4.44 -1.77
CA PHE A 74 0.26 4.25 -0.44
C PHE A 74 1.37 4.30 0.62
N PRO A 75 1.16 4.96 1.77
CA PRO A 75 2.22 5.17 2.75
C PRO A 75 2.55 3.89 3.51
N LEU A 76 3.75 3.86 4.08
CA LEU A 76 4.11 2.90 5.12
C LEU A 76 3.31 3.24 6.39
N ILE A 77 2.59 2.25 6.91
CA ILE A 77 1.85 2.38 8.17
C ILE A 77 2.59 1.61 9.25
N SER A 78 3.07 2.33 10.26
CA SER A 78 3.86 1.74 11.34
C SER A 78 3.68 2.47 12.67
N PHE A 79 3.99 1.81 13.77
CA PHE A 79 4.02 2.44 15.09
C PHE A 79 5.29 2.04 15.85
N LYS A 80 5.64 2.82 16.87
CA LYS A 80 6.75 2.49 17.78
C LYS A 80 6.24 1.59 18.92
N GLY A 81 6.85 0.43 19.08
CA GLY A 81 6.64 -0.46 20.22
C GLY A 81 7.23 0.11 21.51
N LYS A 82 6.91 -0.52 22.65
CA LYS A 82 7.41 -0.12 23.98
C LYS A 82 8.93 -0.23 24.12
N ASP A 83 9.55 -1.04 23.29
CA ASP A 83 10.99 -1.31 23.17
C ASP A 83 11.67 -0.44 22.11
N ASN A 84 11.02 0.63 21.64
CA ASN A 84 11.43 1.46 20.51
C ASN A 84 11.57 0.72 19.17
N THR A 85 11.09 -0.52 19.06
CA THR A 85 11.07 -1.23 17.77
C THR A 85 9.97 -0.67 16.87
N LYS A 86 10.27 -0.49 15.58
CA LYS A 86 9.26 -0.08 14.59
C LYS A 86 8.46 -1.31 14.17
N LYS A 87 7.16 -1.31 14.45
CA LYS A 87 6.24 -2.37 14.03
C LYS A 87 5.46 -1.93 12.81
N ILE A 88 5.52 -2.72 11.74
CA ILE A 88 4.86 -2.45 10.46
C ILE A 88 3.45 -3.04 10.52
N LEU A 89 2.44 -2.20 10.27
CA LEU A 89 1.05 -2.62 10.12
C LEU A 89 0.68 -2.85 8.65
N SER A 90 1.23 -2.03 7.76
CA SER A 90 1.10 -2.14 6.31
C SER A 90 2.36 -1.58 5.68
N LYS A 91 2.94 -2.29 4.73
CA LYS A 91 4.02 -1.77 3.89
C LYS A 91 3.50 -0.64 2.99
N ALA A 92 4.41 0.19 2.50
CA ALA A 92 4.09 1.15 1.45
C ALA A 92 3.84 0.42 0.12
N ILE A 93 2.95 0.94 -0.71
CA ILE A 93 2.72 0.41 -2.06
C ILE A 93 3.46 1.32 -3.04
N VAL A 94 4.48 0.77 -3.70
CA VAL A 94 5.35 1.52 -4.60
C VAL A 94 5.31 0.95 -6.02
N LEU A 95 5.42 1.85 -6.99
CA LEU A 95 5.67 1.52 -8.39
C LEU A 95 7.16 1.77 -8.67
N PRO A 96 7.89 0.75 -9.14
CA PRO A 96 9.31 0.89 -9.42
C PRO A 96 9.56 1.40 -10.84
N ARG A 97 10.72 2.05 -11.04
CA ARG A 97 11.34 2.29 -12.34
C ARG A 97 12.79 1.83 -12.34
N GLU A 98 13.36 1.65 -13.52
CA GLU A 98 14.81 1.46 -13.66
C GLU A 98 15.55 2.73 -13.23
N ARG A 99 16.71 2.55 -12.60
CA ARG A 99 17.61 3.66 -12.28
C ARG A 99 18.24 4.21 -13.56
N GLU A 100 18.31 5.53 -13.66
CA GLU A 100 19.03 6.24 -14.72
C GLU A 100 20.55 6.23 -14.50
#